data_AF-A0A081R3H6-F1
#
_entry.id   AF-A0A081R3H6-F1
#
_cell.length_a   1.000
_cell.length_b   1.000
_cell.length_c   1.000
_cell.angle_alpha   90.00
_cell.angle_beta   90.00
_cell.angle_gamma   90.00
#
_symmetry.space_group_name_H-M   'P 1'
#
loop_
_entity.id
_entity.type
_entity.pdbx_description
1 polymer ?
#
loop_
_entity_poly.entity_id
_entity_poly.type
_entity_poly.pdbx_seq_one_letter_code
_entity_poly.pdbx_strand_id
1 'polypeptide(L)'
;MPDELGFYEKETSTAFLSSKLDKKERVKVLLHELGHKDHTRSEYQNARLRCENEADRMMIHYLLKDALRSLEDPKDFDFLKFMSYYDLKSVTEEIMVKEEYRSLVG
;
A
#
# COMPACT_ATOMS: atom_id res chain seq x y z
N MET A 1 9.92 6.20 1.81
CA MET A 1 9.61 7.58 2.27
C MET A 1 8.10 7.71 2.28
N PRO A 2 7.44 7.63 3.45
CA PRO A 2 6.01 7.91 3.58
C PRO A 2 5.72 9.31 4.17
N ASP A 3 6.46 9.73 5.21
CA ASP A 3 6.10 10.86 6.07
C ASP A 3 6.01 12.27 5.41
N GLU A 4 6.39 12.45 4.15
CA GLU A 4 6.39 13.78 3.50
C GLU A 4 5.22 14.02 2.53
N LEU A 5 4.45 12.98 2.19
CA LEU A 5 3.44 13.06 1.13
C LEU A 5 2.01 12.77 1.60
N GLY A 6 1.83 12.21 2.80
CA GLY A 6 0.54 12.00 3.43
C GLY A 6 0.68 11.75 4.92
N PHE A 7 -0.45 11.80 5.63
CA PHE A 7 -0.58 11.28 6.99
C PHE A 7 -2.05 10.98 7.32
N TYR A 8 -2.27 10.01 8.20
CA TYR A 8 -3.58 9.72 8.79
C TYR A 8 -3.75 10.38 10.16
N GLU A 9 -4.75 11.26 10.29
CA GLU A 9 -5.18 11.83 11.57
C GLU A 9 -6.29 10.97 12.18
N LYS A 10 -6.01 10.37 13.33
CA LYS A 10 -6.88 9.39 13.97
C LYS A 10 -8.09 10.04 14.65
N GLU A 11 -7.93 11.21 15.26
CA GLU A 11 -9.02 11.85 16.01
C GLU A 11 -10.18 12.23 15.10
N THR A 12 -9.88 12.69 13.89
CA THR A 12 -10.89 13.08 12.89
C THR A 12 -11.12 12.00 11.83
N SER A 13 -10.44 10.85 11.93
CA SER A 13 -10.46 9.78 10.92
C SER A 13 -10.22 10.28 9.49
N THR A 14 -9.25 11.18 9.33
CA THR A 14 -9.00 11.90 8.07
C THR A 14 -7.61 11.59 7.54
N ALA A 15 -7.52 11.17 6.27
CA ALA A 15 -6.25 11.07 5.56
C ALA A 15 -5.96 12.38 4.82
N PHE A 16 -4.78 12.96 5.06
CA PHE A 16 -4.28 14.12 4.33
C PHE A 16 -3.28 13.68 3.28
N LEU A 17 -3.38 14.24 2.08
CA LEU A 17 -2.52 13.91 0.94
C LEU A 17 -1.93 15.19 0.36
N SER A 18 -0.66 15.15 0.01
CA SER A 18 0.03 16.26 -0.65
C SER A 18 -0.61 16.58 -2.01
N SER A 19 -0.84 17.87 -2.27
CA SER A 19 -1.37 18.35 -3.56
C SER A 19 -0.41 18.10 -4.72
N LYS A 20 0.88 17.84 -4.44
CA LYS A 20 1.92 17.54 -5.41
C LYS A 20 1.75 16.16 -6.07
N LEU A 21 1.01 15.27 -5.44
CA LEU A 21 0.78 13.90 -5.93
C LEU A 21 -0.14 13.90 -7.15
N ASP A 22 0.22 13.11 -8.15
CA ASP A 22 -0.66 12.80 -9.26
C ASP A 22 -1.80 11.85 -8.83
N LYS A 23 -2.75 11.56 -9.73
CA LYS A 23 -3.92 10.72 -9.39
C LYS A 23 -3.52 9.32 -8.92
N LYS A 24 -2.53 8.69 -9.56
CA LYS A 24 -2.07 7.33 -9.23
C LYS A 24 -1.37 7.35 -7.86
N GLU A 25 -0.48 8.31 -7.66
CA GLU A 25 0.25 8.49 -6.40
C GLU A 25 -0.70 8.79 -5.23
N ARG A 26 -1.74 9.60 -5.46
CA ARG A 26 -2.79 9.85 -4.44
C ARG A 26 -3.49 8.59 -4.00
N VAL A 27 -3.83 7.68 -4.92
CA VAL A 27 -4.46 6.40 -4.56
C VAL A 27 -3.51 5.53 -3.76
N LYS A 28 -2.24 5.44 -4.19
CA LYS A 28 -1.19 4.69 -3.47
C LYS A 28 -1.02 5.21 -2.04
N VAL A 29 -0.77 6.50 -1.87
CA VAL A 29 -0.56 7.12 -0.56
C VAL A 29 -1.81 7.02 0.30
N LEU A 30 -3.01 7.28 -0.24
CA LEU A 30 -4.26 7.14 0.51
C LEU A 30 -4.44 5.74 1.08
N LEU A 31 -4.18 4.70 0.29
CA LEU A 31 -4.29 3.32 0.75
C LEU A 31 -3.27 3.04 1.87
N HIS A 32 -2.03 3.52 1.75
CA HIS A 32 -1.05 3.40 2.83
C HIS A 32 -1.53 4.09 4.12
N GLU A 33 -1.99 5.34 4.04
CA GLU A 33 -2.50 6.07 5.21
C GLU A 33 -3.70 5.37 5.87
N LEU A 34 -4.61 4.82 5.08
CA LEU A 34 -5.72 4.03 5.60
C LEU A 34 -5.25 2.76 6.32
N GLY A 35 -4.07 2.24 5.98
CA GLY A 35 -3.43 1.12 6.65
C GLY A 35 -2.96 1.46 8.07
N HIS A 36 -2.86 2.73 8.41
CA HIS A 36 -2.56 3.20 9.77
C HIS A 36 -3.80 3.40 10.65
N LYS A 37 -5.01 3.25 10.10
CA LYS A 37 -6.27 3.52 10.81
C LYS A 37 -6.35 2.85 12.19
N ASP A 38 -5.97 1.58 12.24
CA ASP A 38 -6.12 0.76 13.45
C ASP A 38 -4.89 0.82 14.37
N HIS A 39 -3.77 1.41 13.92
CA HIS A 39 -2.59 1.60 14.77
C HIS A 39 -2.84 2.65 15.84
N THR A 40 -2.35 2.39 17.05
CA THR A 40 -2.26 3.38 18.11
C THR A 40 -0.95 4.14 18.05
N ARG A 41 -0.91 5.34 18.65
CA ARG A 41 0.32 6.12 18.78
C ARG A 41 1.43 5.34 19.50
N SER A 42 1.07 4.57 20.52
CA SER A 42 2.02 3.73 21.27
C SER A 42 2.60 2.61 20.41
N GLU A 43 1.77 1.94 19.60
CA GLU A 43 2.27 0.92 18.66
C GLU A 43 3.20 1.53 17.62
N TYR A 44 2.83 2.67 17.04
CA TYR A 44 3.68 3.34 16.06
C TYR A 44 5.04 3.76 16.67
N GLN A 45 5.05 4.25 17.91
CA GLN A 45 6.27 4.62 18.62
C GLN A 45 7.18 3.43 18.93
N ASN A 46 6.59 2.29 19.33
CA ASN A 46 7.36 1.14 19.82
C ASN A 46 7.65 0.09 18.73
N ALA A 47 6.86 0.07 17.65
CA ALA A 47 6.91 -0.96 16.61
C ALA A 47 6.74 -0.34 15.20
N ARG A 48 7.32 0.84 14.97
CA ARG A 48 7.19 1.60 13.72
C ARG A 48 7.32 0.74 12.46
N LEU A 49 8.42 -0.02 12.34
CA LEU A 49 8.68 -0.84 11.15
C LEU A 49 7.56 -1.86 10.87
N ARG A 50 6.96 -2.42 11.93
CA ARG A 50 5.80 -3.32 11.79
C ARG A 50 4.60 -2.55 11.23
N CYS A 51 4.29 -1.39 11.81
CA CYS A 51 3.17 -0.56 11.38
C CYS A 51 3.30 -0.08 9.92
N GLU A 52 4.50 0.31 9.50
CA GLU A 52 4.79 0.68 8.10
C GLU A 52 4.59 -0.52 7.17
N ASN A 53 5.13 -1.69 7.53
CA ASN A 53 4.97 -2.91 6.73
C ASN A 53 3.50 -3.37 6.65
N GLU A 54 2.72 -3.23 7.72
CA GLU A 54 1.29 -3.54 7.75
C GLU A 54 0.51 -2.60 6.83
N ALA A 55 0.83 -1.30 6.84
CA ALA A 55 0.23 -0.31 5.95
C ALA A 55 0.60 -0.53 4.47
N ASP A 56 1.88 -0.79 4.18
CA ASP A 56 2.36 -1.12 2.83
C ASP A 56 1.70 -2.40 2.30
N ARG A 57 1.56 -3.42 3.15
CA ARG A 57 0.89 -4.67 2.77
C ARG A 57 -0.58 -4.44 2.42
N MET A 58 -1.29 -3.64 3.22
CA MET A 58 -2.68 -3.28 2.92
C MET A 58 -2.80 -2.48 1.63
N MET A 59 -1.89 -1.52 1.40
CA MET A 59 -1.81 -0.77 0.14
C MET A 59 -1.62 -1.70 -1.05
N ILE A 60 -0.62 -2.60 -0.99
CA ILE A 60 -0.32 -3.56 -2.05
C ILE A 60 -1.52 -4.46 -2.31
N HIS A 61 -2.18 -4.98 -1.26
CA HIS A 61 -3.37 -5.82 -1.39
C HIS A 61 -4.45 -5.18 -2.27
N TYR A 62 -4.82 -3.93 -1.98
CA TYR A 62 -5.88 -3.25 -2.73
C TYR A 62 -5.47 -2.86 -4.14
N LEU A 63 -4.23 -2.40 -4.34
CA LEU A 63 -3.70 -2.12 -5.68
C LEU A 63 -3.68 -3.37 -6.54
N LEU A 64 -3.29 -4.51 -5.95
CA LEU A 64 -3.24 -5.79 -6.62
C LEU A 64 -4.64 -6.30 -6.97
N LYS A 65 -5.59 -6.19 -6.04
CA LYS A 65 -7.00 -6.52 -6.29
C LYS A 65 -7.59 -5.72 -7.46
N ASP A 66 -7.25 -4.44 -7.59
CA ASP A 66 -7.68 -3.62 -8.72
C ASP A 66 -7.02 -4.06 -10.05
N ALA A 67 -5.70 -4.32 -10.02
CA ALA A 67 -4.96 -4.80 -11.18
C ALA A 67 -5.50 -6.15 -11.70
N LEU A 68 -5.76 -7.11 -10.80
CA LEU A 68 -6.28 -8.43 -11.15
C LEU A 68 -7.71 -8.36 -11.71
N ARG A 69 -8.55 -7.43 -11.24
CA ARG A 69 -9.90 -7.22 -11.79
C ARG A 69 -9.91 -6.76 -13.25
N SER A 70 -8.80 -6.20 -13.71
CA SER A 70 -8.63 -5.73 -15.09
C SER A 70 -8.10 -6.81 -16.05
N LEU A 71 -7.77 -8.01 -15.53
CA LEU A 71 -7.28 -9.14 -16.32
C LEU A 71 -8.40 -10.14 -16.61
N GLU A 72 -8.34 -10.79 -17.78
CA GLU A 72 -9.23 -11.90 -18.12
C GLU A 72 -8.85 -13.18 -17.37
N ASP A 73 -7.55 -13.51 -17.30
CA ASP A 73 -6.99 -14.56 -16.46
C ASP A 73 -6.04 -13.94 -15.41
N PRO A 74 -6.30 -14.11 -14.10
CA PRO A 74 -5.38 -13.66 -13.05
C PRO A 74 -3.94 -14.18 -13.19
N LYS A 75 -3.73 -15.31 -13.89
CA LYS A 75 -2.39 -15.88 -14.15
C LYS A 75 -1.54 -15.04 -15.09
N ASP A 76 -2.15 -14.14 -15.86
CA ASP A 76 -1.43 -13.21 -16.74
C ASP A 76 -0.82 -12.02 -15.98
N PHE A 77 -0.93 -12.02 -14.65
CA PHE A 77 -0.36 -10.97 -13.81
C PHE A 77 1.17 -10.95 -13.86
N ASP A 78 1.71 -9.82 -14.34
CA ASP A 78 3.16 -9.53 -14.33
C ASP A 78 3.52 -8.64 -13.13
N PHE A 79 4.12 -9.25 -12.11
CA PHE A 79 4.51 -8.54 -10.88
C PHE A 79 5.64 -7.53 -11.11
N LEU A 80 6.53 -7.73 -12.09
CA LEU A 80 7.60 -6.77 -12.39
C LEU A 80 7.02 -5.49 -12.98
N LYS A 81 6.07 -5.63 -13.92
CA LYS A 81 5.35 -4.50 -14.49
C LYS A 81 4.53 -3.77 -13.43
N PHE A 82 3.86 -4.51 -12.54
CA PHE A 82 3.10 -3.94 -11.42
C PHE A 82 3.98 -3.12 -10.48
N MET A 83 5.10 -3.69 -10.02
CA MET A 83 6.04 -3.00 -9.13
C MET A 83 6.64 -1.77 -9.79
N SER A 84 7.02 -1.85 -11.07
CA SER A 84 7.51 -0.71 -11.83
C SER A 84 6.46 0.40 -11.96
N TYR A 85 5.20 0.05 -12.23
CA TYR A 85 4.11 1.03 -12.39
C TYR A 85 3.84 1.83 -11.10
N TYR A 86 3.90 1.17 -9.94
CA TYR A 86 3.64 1.75 -8.63
C TYR A 86 4.91 2.22 -7.89
N ASP A 87 6.08 2.17 -8.52
CA ASP A 87 7.37 2.55 -7.93
C ASP A 87 7.66 1.80 -6.60
N LEU A 88 7.41 0.49 -6.58
CA LEU A 88 7.77 -0.41 -5.48
C LEU A 88 9.19 -0.93 -5.72
N LYS A 89 10.11 -0.70 -4.77
CA LYS A 89 11.56 -0.84 -5.01
C LYS A 89 12.28 -1.76 -4.03
N SER A 90 11.68 -2.03 -2.88
CA SER A 90 12.30 -2.83 -1.84
C SER A 90 12.02 -4.33 -2.02
N VAL A 91 12.93 -5.15 -1.48
CA VAL A 91 12.74 -6.61 -1.42
C VAL A 91 11.52 -6.97 -0.58
N THR A 92 11.21 -6.19 0.47
CA THR A 92 10.01 -6.38 1.29
C THR A 92 8.73 -6.21 0.46
N GLU A 93 8.64 -5.14 -0.33
CA GLU A 93 7.49 -4.92 -1.22
C GLU A 93 7.37 -6.04 -2.27
N GLU A 94 8.49 -6.51 -2.84
CA GLU A 94 8.48 -7.65 -3.79
C GLU A 94 7.89 -8.91 -3.16
N ILE A 95 8.30 -9.23 -1.93
CA ILE A 95 7.79 -10.37 -1.18
C ILE A 95 6.30 -10.19 -0.91
N MET A 96 5.88 -9.01 -0.44
CA MET A 96 4.46 -8.70 -0.19
C MET A 96 3.61 -8.84 -1.45
N VAL A 97 4.05 -8.33 -2.60
CA VAL A 97 3.32 -8.48 -3.87
C VAL A 97 3.12 -9.96 -4.22
N LYS A 98 4.17 -10.78 -4.09
CA LYS A 98 4.09 -12.22 -4.40
C LYS A 98 3.19 -12.97 -3.42
N GLU A 99 3.24 -12.63 -2.14
CA GLU A 99 2.39 -13.24 -1.11
C GLU A 99 0.92 -12.85 -1.27
N GLU A 100 0.63 -11.56 -1.44
CA GLU A 100 -0.74 -11.07 -1.67
C GLU A 100 -1.33 -11.63 -2.97
N TYR A 101 -0.53 -11.74 -4.04
CA TYR A 101 -0.97 -12.36 -5.29
C TYR A 101 -1.41 -13.81 -5.08
N ARG A 102 -0.59 -14.60 -4.40
CA ARG A 102 -0.92 -15.98 -4.06
C ARG A 102 -2.16 -16.07 -3.18
N SER A 103 -2.35 -15.15 -2.25
CA SER A 103 -3.54 -15.12 -1.39
C SER A 103 -4.82 -14.72 -2.12
N LEU A 104 -4.73 -13.97 -3.22
CA LEU A 104 -5.89 -13.51 -3.99
C LEU A 104 -6.31 -14.47 -5.11
N VAL A 105 -5.36 -15.24 -5.65
CA VAL A 105 -5.59 -16.17 -6.77
C VAL A 105 -5.69 -17.64 -6.31
N GLY A 106 -5.19 -17.95 -5.12
CA GLY A 106 -5.18 -19.28 -4.51
C GLY A 106 -6.39 -19.58 -3.63
#